data_AF-W1XF51-F1
#
_entry.id   AF-W1XF51-F1
#
_cell.length_a   1.000
_cell.length_b   1.000
_cell.length_c   1.000
_cell.angle_alpha   90.00
_cell.angle_beta   90.00
_cell.angle_gamma   90.00
#
_symmetry.space_group_name_H-M   'P 1'
#
loop_
_entity.id
_entity.type
_entity.pdbx_description
1 polymer ?
#
loop_
_entity_poly.entity_id
_entity_poly.type
_entity_poly.pdbx_seq_one_letter_code
_entity_poly.pdbx_strand_id
1 'polypeptide(L)' 'RHQFLRHLSHELKTPLASMREGTELLADQVVGPLTPEQKEVVSILDSSSRNLQKLIEQLLDYNRKQADSA' A
#
# COMPACT_ATOMS: atom_id res chain seq x y z
N ARG A 1 19.56 5.57 -12.52
CA ARG A 1 19.12 5.16 -11.16
C ARG A 1 17.88 5.94 -10.67
N HIS A 2 17.92 7.29 -10.67
CA HIS A 2 16.80 8.11 -10.22
C HIS A 2 15.49 7.94 -11.03
N GLN A 3 15.59 7.80 -12.35
CA GLN A 3 14.44 7.57 -13.24
C GLN A 3 13.80 6.18 -13.04
N PHE A 4 14.61 5.15 -12.80
CA PHE A 4 14.16 3.78 -12.52
C PHE A 4 13.31 3.70 -11.24
N LEU A 5 13.80 4.29 -10.15
CA LEU A 5 13.06 4.31 -8.87
C LEU A 5 11.77 5.13 -8.95
N ARG A 6 11.79 6.22 -9.71
CA ARG A 6 10.60 7.03 -9.97
C ARG A 6 9.57 6.22 -10.76
N HIS A 7 10.00 5.50 -11.78
CA HIS A 7 9.14 4.62 -12.57
C HIS A 7 8.52 3.51 -11.71
N LEU A 8 9.33 2.79 -10.92
CA LEU A 8 8.84 1.78 -9.98
C LEU A 8 7.83 2.36 -8.97
N SER A 9 8.05 3.59 -8.48
CA SER A 9 7.07 4.24 -7.59
C SER A 9 5.71 4.41 -8.24
N HIS A 10 5.69 4.77 -9.52
CA HIS A 10 4.43 4.95 -10.27
C HIS A 10 3.74 3.62 -10.52
N GLU A 11 4.48 2.58 -10.89
CA GLU A 11 3.93 1.24 -11.12
C GLU A 11 3.39 0.60 -9.83
N LEU A 12 3.99 0.91 -8.67
CA LEU A 12 3.52 0.39 -7.37
C LEU A 12 2.34 1.18 -6.78
N LYS A 13 2.17 2.46 -7.14
CA LYS A 13 1.09 3.30 -6.59
C LYS A 13 -0.30 2.79 -6.96
N THR A 14 -0.51 2.44 -8.23
CA THR A 14 -1.81 1.97 -8.72
C THR A 14 -2.28 0.68 -8.07
N PRO A 15 -1.51 -0.43 -8.05
CA PRO A 15 -1.95 -1.67 -7.42
C PRO A 15 -2.13 -1.52 -5.90
N LEU A 16 -1.30 -0.73 -5.24
CA LEU A 16 -1.45 -0.43 -3.81
C LEU A 16 -2.73 0.35 -3.53
N ALA A 17 -3.06 1.35 -4.37
CA ALA A 17 -4.31 2.11 -4.25
C ALA A 17 -5.52 1.20 -4.42
N SER A 18 -5.53 0.33 -5.44
CA SER A 18 -6.62 -0.62 -5.65
C SER A 18 -6.78 -1.63 -4.51
N MET A 19 -5.67 -2.13 -3.93
CA MET A 19 -5.73 -3.01 -2.75
C MET A 19 -6.33 -2.29 -1.53
N ARG A 20 -5.90 -1.05 -1.27
CA ARG A 20 -6.40 -0.26 -0.14
C ARG A 20 -7.88 0.05 -0.32
N GLU A 21 -8.28 0.53 -1.49
CA GLU A 21 -9.67 0.84 -1.82
C GLU A 21 -10.57 -0.40 -1.68
N GLY A 22 -10.16 -1.54 -2.25
CA GLY A 22 -10.92 -2.79 -2.10
C GLY A 22 -11.05 -3.24 -0.64
N THR A 23 -10.00 -3.07 0.16
CA THR A 23 -10.03 -3.39 1.59
C THR A 23 -10.92 -2.43 2.38
N GLU A 24 -10.90 -1.15 2.04
CA GLU A 24 -11.72 -0.11 2.68
C GLU A 24 -13.20 -0.31 2.34
N LEU A 25 -13.54 -0.65 1.10
CA LEU A 25 -14.90 -1.03 0.69
C LEU A 25 -15.41 -2.28 1.43
N LEU A 26 -14.55 -3.25 1.69
CA LEU A 26 -14.86 -4.42 2.51
C LEU A 26 -15.08 -4.03 3.98
N ALA A 27 -14.19 -3.20 4.54
CA ALA A 27 -14.27 -2.75 5.93
C ALA A 27 -15.54 -1.94 6.20
N ASP A 28 -15.90 -1.06 5.26
CA ASP A 28 -17.11 -0.26 5.27
C ASP A 28 -18.38 -1.08 4.95
N GLN A 29 -18.23 -2.37 4.64
CA GLN A 29 -19.31 -3.29 4.29
C GLN A 29 -20.17 -2.79 3.12
N VAL A 30 -19.59 -1.98 2.22
CA VAL A 30 -20.27 -1.44 1.02
C VAL A 30 -20.68 -2.57 0.08
N VAL A 31 -19.86 -3.61 0.00
CA VAL A 31 -20.12 -4.80 -0.82
C VAL A 31 -21.06 -5.81 -0.14
N GLY A 32 -21.46 -5.57 1.11
CA GLY A 32 -22.34 -6.43 1.89
C GLY A 32 -21.84 -6.70 3.32
N PRO A 33 -22.68 -7.31 4.18
CA PRO A 33 -22.32 -7.63 5.55
C PRO A 33 -21.23 -8.71 5.61
N LEU A 34 -20.34 -8.58 6.59
CA LEU A 34 -19.25 -9.55 6.84
C LEU A 34 -19.52 -10.41 8.08
N THR A 35 -19.14 -11.69 8.01
CA THR A 35 -19.07 -12.55 9.19
C THR A 35 -17.97 -12.08 10.15
N PRO A 36 -17.99 -12.49 11.44
CA PRO A 36 -16.92 -12.14 12.37
C PRO A 36 -15.52 -12.52 11.87
N GLU A 37 -15.37 -13.70 11.28
CA GLU A 37 -14.09 -14.20 10.74
C GLU A 37 -13.63 -13.36 9.54
N GLN A 38 -14.56 -12.97 8.67
CA GLN A 38 -14.25 -12.10 7.54
C GLN A 38 -13.81 -10.71 7.99
N LYS A 39 -14.38 -10.15 9.07
CA LYS A 39 -13.95 -8.86 9.64
C LYS A 39 -12.52 -8.92 10.15
N GLU A 40 -12.12 -10.04 10.77
CA GLU A 40 -10.74 -10.24 11.21
C GLU A 40 -9.78 -10.29 10.01
N VAL A 41 -10.13 -11.02 8.95
CA VAL A 41 -9.35 -11.06 7.71
C VAL A 41 -9.22 -9.67 7.09
N VAL A 42 -10.30 -8.89 7.01
CA VAL A 42 -10.28 -7.52 6.46
C VAL A 42 -9.40 -6.59 7.29
N SER A 43 -9.42 -6.71 8.62
CA SER A 43 -8.52 -5.96 9.51
C SER A 43 -7.03 -6.28 9.25
N ILE A 44 -6.72 -7.56 9.02
CA ILE A 44 -5.37 -8.00 8.65
C ILE A 44 -4.97 -7.43 7.28
N LEU A 45 -5.87 -7.43 6.30
CA LEU A 45 -5.61 -6.85 4.98
C LEU A 45 -5.36 -5.34 5.06
N ASP A 46 -6.15 -4.61 5.85
CA ASP A 46 -6.00 -3.14 5.98
C ASP A 46 -4.65 -2.81 6.62
N SER A 47 -4.33 -3.42 7.75
CA SER A 47 -3.05 -3.23 8.43
C SER A 47 -1.86 -3.62 7.56
N SER A 48 -1.95 -4.72 6.82
CA SER A 48 -0.90 -5.18 5.89
C SER A 48 -0.70 -4.22 4.73
N SER A 49 -1.79 -3.70 4.14
CA SER A 49 -1.71 -2.74 3.02
C SER A 49 -1.07 -1.41 3.45
N ARG A 50 -1.39 -0.92 4.66
CA ARG A 50 -0.77 0.28 5.25
C ARG A 50 0.70 0.09 5.55
N ASN A 51 1.08 -1.09 6.05
CA ASN A 51 2.48 -1.42 6.30
C ASN A 51 3.28 -1.51 5.00
N LEU A 52 2.73 -2.14 3.96
CA LEU A 52 3.36 -2.19 2.64
C LEU A 52 3.58 -0.78 2.06
N GLN A 53 2.58 0.10 2.19
CA GLN A 53 2.73 1.50 1.80
C GLN A 53 3.92 2.17 2.49
N LYS A 54 4.02 2.05 3.81
CA LYS A 54 5.13 2.62 4.59
C LYS A 54 6.48 2.08 4.14
N LEU A 55 6.60 0.78 3.88
CA LEU A 55 7.85 0.17 3.43
C LEU A 55 8.27 0.69 2.05
N ILE A 56 7.29 0.88 1.13
CA ILE A 56 7.55 1.48 -0.18
C ILE A 56 8.03 2.92 -0.02
N GLU A 57 7.34 3.73 0.79
CA GLU A 57 7.72 5.12 1.07
C GLU A 57 9.14 5.22 1.65
N GLN A 58 9.46 4.38 2.65
CA GLN A 58 10.79 4.30 3.24
C GLN A 58 11.89 3.91 2.24
N LEU A 59 11.61 2.94 1.37
CA LEU A 59 12.56 2.51 0.33
C LEU A 59 12.86 3.64 -0.66
N LEU A 60 11.83 4.41 -1.04
CA LEU A 60 11.97 5.54 -1.96
C LEU A 60 12.74 6.69 -1.33
N ASP A 61 12.43 7.03 -0.08
CA ASP A 61 13.12 8.08 0.67
C ASP A 61 14.59 7.75 0.89
N TYR A 62 14.90 6.51 1.27
CA TYR A 62 16.27 6.04 1.42
C TYR A 62 17.08 6.20 0.13
N ASN A 63 16.48 5.81 -1.00
CA ASN A 63 17.15 5.93 -2.29
C ASN A 63 17.32 7.37 -2.78
N ARG A 64 16.37 8.28 -2.48
CA ARG A 64 16.52 9.70 -2.78
C ARG A 64 17.69 10.30 -2.01
N LYS A 65 17.74 10.09 -0.70
CA LYS A 65 18.84 10.57 0.17
C LYS A 65 20.21 10.09 -0.30
N GLN A 66 20.32 8.81 -0.69
CA GLN A 66 21.59 8.29 -1.22
C GLN A 66 22.02 8.90 -2.55
N ALA A 67 21.08 9.38 -3.37
CA ALA A 67 21.40 10.00 -4.64
C ALA A 67 21.68 11.51 -4.52
N ASP A 68 21.21 12.16 -3.45
CA ASP A 68 21.53 13.57 -3.15
C ASP A 68 22.88 13.71 -2.43
N SER A 69 23.34 12.65 -1.75
CA SER A 69 24.65 12.59 -1.05
C SER A 69 25.83 12.19 -1.96
N ALA A 70 25.60 11.99 -3.26
CA ALA A 70 26.58 11.56 -4.26
C ALA A 70 26.78 12.64 -5.33
#